data_AF-A0A355QI84-F1
#
_entry.id   AF-A0A355QI84-F1
#
_cell.length_a   1.000
_cell.length_b   1.000
_cell.length_c   1.000
_cell.angle_alpha   90.00
_cell.angle_beta   90.00
_cell.angle_gamma   90.00
#
_symmetry.space_group_name_H-M   'P 1'
#
loop_
_entity.id
_entity.type
_entity.pdbx_description
1 polymer ?
#
loop_
_entity_poly.entity_id
_entity_poly.type
_entity_poly.pdbx_seq_one_letter_code
_entity_poly.pdbx_strand_id
1 'polypeptide(L)' 'AGMAKLFASEAAFEIASDALRIHGGNGYTTEFPVERYFRDAPLMIIGEGTSEIQKLVIARKLLERFPVE' A
#
# COMPACT_ATOMS: atom_id res chain seq x y z
N ALA A 1 2.11 -3.86 14.36
CA ALA A 1 1.24 -3.82 13.15
C ALA A 1 1.70 -2.79 12.12
N GLY A 2 2.09 -1.56 12.49
CA GLY A 2 2.39 -0.49 11.51
C GLY A 2 3.37 -0.81 10.38
N MET A 3 4.48 -1.51 10.67
CA MET A 3 5.44 -1.94 9.64
C MET A 3 4.81 -2.87 8.59
N ALA A 4 4.02 -3.85 9.04
CA ALA A 4 3.36 -4.81 8.16
C ALA A 4 2.30 -4.14 7.28
N LYS A 5 1.52 -3.22 7.88
CA LYS A 5 0.55 -2.43 7.13
C LYS A 5 1.23 -1.62 6.03
N LEU A 6 2.24 -0.81 6.39
CA LEU A 6 2.98 0.03 5.44
C LEU A 6 3.51 -0.79 4.26
N PHE A 7 4.14 -1.93 4.55
CA PHE A 7 4.67 -2.81 3.51
C PHE A 7 3.55 -3.38 2.62
N ALA A 8 2.52 -3.96 3.23
CA ALA A 8 1.47 -4.65 2.49
C ALA A 8 0.63 -3.69 1.63
N SER A 9 0.34 -2.48 2.12
CA SER A 9 -0.46 -1.50 1.38
C SER A 9 0.28 -0.96 0.16
N GLU A 10 1.56 -0.65 0.29
CA GLU A 10 2.39 -0.17 -0.83
C GLU A 10 2.57 -1.29 -1.88
N ALA A 11 2.89 -2.50 -1.43
CA ALA A 11 3.03 -3.66 -2.31
C ALA A 11 1.71 -3.99 -3.05
N ALA A 12 0.56 -3.88 -2.38
CA ALA A 12 -0.73 -4.13 -3.01
C ALA A 12 -1.00 -3.16 -4.18
N PHE A 13 -0.65 -1.88 -4.01
CA PHE A 13 -0.81 -0.88 -5.05
C PHE A 13 0.15 -1.11 -6.23
N GLU A 14 1.42 -1.43 -5.95
CA GLU A 14 2.41 -1.77 -6.98
C GLU A 14 1.96 -2.98 -7.81
N ILE A 15 1.59 -4.08 -7.13
CA ILE A 15 1.14 -5.32 -7.78
C ILE A 15 -0.12 -5.09 -8.61
N ALA A 16 -1.10 -4.34 -8.08
CA ALA A 16 -2.33 -4.04 -8.83
C ALA A 16 -2.05 -3.16 -10.05
N SER A 17 -1.11 -2.22 -9.94
CA SER A 17 -0.67 -1.37 -11.05
C SER A 17 0.02 -2.17 -12.15
N ASP A 18 0.91 -3.08 -11.78
CA ASP A 18 1.61 -3.95 -12.73
C ASP A 18 0.66 -4.93 -13.41
N ALA A 19 -0.27 -5.51 -12.66
CA ALA A 19 -1.32 -6.36 -13.21
C ALA A 19 -2.14 -5.60 -14.26
N LEU A 20 -2.53 -4.34 -13.99
CA LEU A 20 -3.25 -3.50 -14.93
C LEU A 20 -2.45 -3.29 -16.23
N ARG A 21 -1.13 -3.01 -16.11
CA ARG A 21 -0.24 -2.84 -17.27
C ARG A 21 -0.10 -4.10 -18.10
N ILE A 22 0.02 -5.27 -17.46
CA ILE A 22 0.12 -6.57 -18.15
C ILE A 22 -1.14 -6.85 -18.99
N HIS A 23 -2.33 -6.50 -18.47
CA HIS A 23 -3.59 -6.68 -19.19
C HIS A 23 -3.81 -5.64 -20.31
N GLY A 24 -2.95 -4.61 -20.39
CA GLY A 24 -3.02 -3.55 -21.40
C GLY A 24 -4.36 -2.82 -21.38
N GLY A 25 -4.86 -2.43 -22.56
CA GLY A 25 -6.13 -1.72 -22.68
C GLY A 25 -7.32 -2.51 -22.11
N ASN A 26 -7.28 -3.84 -22.17
CA ASN A 26 -8.36 -4.67 -21.62
C ASN A 26 -8.34 -4.72 -20.09
N GLY A 27 -7.22 -4.37 -19.46
CA GLY A 27 -7.13 -4.22 -18.00
C GLY A 27 -8.02 -3.10 -17.46
N TYR A 28 -8.42 -2.14 -18.29
CA TYR A 28 -9.31 -1.04 -17.91
C TYR A 28 -10.80 -1.34 -18.13
N THR A 29 -11.14 -2.51 -18.66
CA THR A 29 -12.54 -2.92 -18.84
C THR A 29 -13.01 -3.76 -17.64
N THR A 30 -14.32 -3.94 -17.52
CA THR A 30 -14.91 -4.78 -16.47
C THR A 30 -14.90 -6.27 -16.82
N GLU A 31 -14.23 -6.68 -17.91
CA GLU A 31 -14.07 -8.08 -18.30
C GLU A 31 -13.17 -8.84 -17.30
N PHE A 32 -12.17 -8.16 -16.74
CA PHE A 32 -11.26 -8.71 -15.74
C PHE A 32 -11.36 -7.93 -14.41
N PRO A 33 -11.18 -8.59 -13.26
CA PRO A 33 -11.28 -7.93 -11.96
C PRO A 33 -10.11 -6.98 -11.65
N VAL A 34 -9.07 -6.95 -12.49
CA VAL A 34 -7.84 -6.17 -12.25
C VAL A 34 -8.09 -4.67 -12.12
N GLU A 35 -9.06 -4.12 -12.87
CA GLU A 35 -9.47 -2.71 -12.75
C GLU A 35 -9.97 -2.39 -11.33
N ARG A 36 -10.71 -3.33 -10.72
CA ARG A 36 -11.24 -3.19 -9.39
C ARG A 36 -10.13 -3.22 -8.35
N TYR A 37 -9.21 -4.17 -8.46
CA TYR A 37 -8.07 -4.25 -7.54
C TYR A 37 -7.20 -3.00 -7.58
N PHE A 38 -6.97 -2.44 -8.77
CA PHE A 38 -6.27 -1.18 -8.92
C PHE A 38 -7.00 -0.01 -8.25
N ARG A 39 -8.33 0.07 -8.37
CA ARG A 39 -9.14 1.10 -7.71
C ARG A 39 -9.21 0.94 -6.18
N ASP A 40 -9.22 -0.29 -5.69
CA ASP A 40 -9.36 -0.58 -4.26
C ASP A 40 -8.03 -0.42 -3.50
N ALA A 41 -6.89 -0.72 -4.14
CA ALA A 41 -5.58 -0.69 -3.49
C ALA A 41 -5.20 0.66 -2.82
N PRO A 42 -5.49 1.85 -3.39
CA PRO A 42 -5.25 3.13 -2.73
C PRO A 42 -5.92 3.29 -1.36
N LEU A 43 -7.06 2.63 -1.11
CA LEU A 43 -7.72 2.68 0.19
C LEU A 43 -6.83 2.09 1.29
N MET A 44 -6.04 1.07 0.98
CA MET A 44 -5.14 0.43 1.95
C MET A 44 -3.99 1.36 2.35
N ILE A 45 -3.59 2.26 1.46
CA ILE A 45 -2.57 3.28 1.70
C ILE A 45 -3.11 4.39 2.59
N ILE A 46 -4.38 4.78 2.46
CA ILE A 46 -4.97 5.97 3.12
C ILE A 46 -5.71 5.61 4.41
N GLY A 47 -6.50 4.54 4.37
CA GLY A 47 -7.37 4.10 5.46
C GLY A 47 -6.57 3.75 6.72
N GLU A 48 -7.14 3.97 7.90
CA GLU A 48 -6.52 3.65 9.22
C GLU A 48 -5.10 4.23 9.42
N GLY A 49 -4.79 5.36 8.78
CA GLY A 49 -3.51 6.05 8.87
C GLY A 49 -2.61 5.80 7.66
N THR A 50 -2.23 6.91 7.02
CA THR A 50 -1.47 6.91 5.76
C THR A 50 -0.07 6.30 5.90
N SER A 51 0.58 5.97 4.78
CA SER A 51 1.98 5.53 4.76
C SER A 51 2.93 6.47 5.52
N GLU A 52 2.77 7.78 5.39
CA GLU A 52 3.58 8.78 6.10
C GLU A 52 3.34 8.72 7.61
N ILE A 53 2.07 8.57 8.01
CA ILE A 53 1.71 8.42 9.43
C ILE A 53 2.27 7.10 9.97
N GLN A 54 2.19 6.00 9.22
CA GLN A 54 2.80 4.72 9.64
C GLN A 54 4.32 4.88 9.80
N LYS A 55 5.02 5.50 8.85
CA LYS A 55 6.47 5.76 8.94
C LYS A 55 6.82 6.56 10.20
N LEU A 56 6.07 7.63 10.51
CA LEU A 56 6.27 8.43 11.72
C LEU A 56 6.05 7.62 13.01
N VAL A 57 4.96 6.85 13.08
CA VAL A 57 4.66 5.99 14.24
C VAL A 57 5.74 4.93 14.43
N ILE A 58 6.18 4.28 13.34
CA ILE A 58 7.24 3.28 13.36
C ILE A 58 8.55 3.91 13.87
N ALA A 59 8.95 5.06 13.31
CA ALA A 59 10.18 5.74 13.69
C ALA A 59 10.19 6.11 15.18
N ARG A 60 9.09 6.69 15.70
CA ARG A 60 8.95 7.00 17.13
C ARG A 60 9.11 5.76 18.01
N LYS A 61 8.46 4.65 17.63
CA LYS A 61 8.56 3.38 18.38
C LYS A 61 9.94 2.75 18.32
N LEU A 62 10.67 2.93 17.22
CA LEU A 62 12.06 2.49 17.11
C LEU A 62 12.97 3.29 18.04
N LEU A 63 12.85 4.61 18.07
CA LEU A 63 13.65 5.47 18.96
C LEU A 63 13.33 5.23 20.45
N GLU A 64 12.07 4.96 20.80
CA GLU A 64 11.70 4.55 22.17
C GLU A 64 12.34 3.22 22.57
N ARG A 65 12.43 2.26 21.63
CA ARG A 65 12.98 0.93 21.88
C ARG A 65 14.51 0.90 21.84
N PHE A 66 15.10 1.74 21.00
CA PHE A 66 16.54 1.86 20.79
C PHE A 66 16.94 3.34 20.92
N PRO A 67 17.05 3.85 22.16
CA PRO A 67 17.48 5.21 22.39
C PRO A 67 18.86 5.46 21.78
N VAL A 68 19.02 6.62 21.14
CA VAL A 68 20.32 7.08 20.67
C VAL A 68 20.96 7.84 21.83
N GLU A 69 22.13 7.38 22.27
CA GLU A 69 22.97 8.10 23.25
C GLU A 69 23.53 9.40 22.67
#